data_AF-A0A363TWH3-F1
#
_entry.id   AF-A0A363TWH3-F1
#
_cell.length_a   1.000
_cell.length_b   1.000
_cell.length_c   1.000
_cell.angle_alpha   90.00
_cell.angle_beta   90.00
_cell.angle_gamma   90.00
#
_symmetry.space_group_name_H-M   'P 1'
#
loop_
_entity.id
_entity.type
_entity.pdbx_description
1 polymer ?
#
loop_
_entity_poly.entity_id
_entity_poly.type
_entity_poly.pdbx_seq_one_letter_code
_entity_poly.pdbx_strand_id
1 'polypeptide(L)'
;MGAFLAAGCSTSTNSGASLVTPQGNHPPGFLSTHPAFAVSDVTDCTPCHGGDLTGGIANVSCFTAACHHGTIANWADPAVHGASAKRAPGASGFASCRICHAADFSGDGAGVACSDCHGVPAPHPAAPWRAAAPAPTHTNTDPANAPVCAACHFPGSPNNPAGHPPSPAPAGTSPGCFNSTLCHGAESAPHLLGATWRDPTSASFHGLTAKQDLAFCQTCHGTPGTTLFDGGSATTRCSDCHTAAKAHPTTWYQAPVATFPGYVPSHRNSSSQSTTCTICHDFTQGRTAPDPAAPSCFSASFGNAEHASVACHPGGPGGANHAVPFLAAAHTQATQTTFTNDCSNCHTDTATSPDASPPGCRVCHAAGSPLTLTACSSCHASPPGGGTGAAYPNIAGAHAAHLALNGAGTPVTCATCHNGLGTGSQAHYDRANARTGSNALRVPPGDVAFVATYDDEAAGAPAFTASTFSCAGVSCHGGLARSGGNPGTPLNWQTGTLDVNAQCTSCHASGTAQFNSYNSGRHTNVGAHVSNGCTSCHDTALLAPGHFTNLATAAFEQLPRNTVRTAVQYNGTTCNPGAGGITGCHGQETW
;
A
#
# COMPACT_ATOMS: atom_id res chain seq x y z
N MET A 1 -30.06 97.07 5.40
CA MET A 1 -29.30 95.80 5.34
C MET A 1 -29.98 94.83 6.30
N GLY A 2 -30.89 94.01 5.79
CA GLY A 2 -31.53 92.95 6.58
C GLY A 2 -30.70 91.69 6.45
N ALA A 3 -29.99 91.30 7.50
CA ALA A 3 -29.25 90.05 7.55
C ALA A 3 -30.25 88.88 7.59
N PHE A 4 -30.36 88.13 6.51
CA PHE A 4 -30.94 86.79 6.53
C PHE A 4 -30.05 85.91 7.41
N LEU A 5 -30.48 85.66 8.64
CA LEU A 5 -29.95 84.57 9.47
C LEU A 5 -30.36 83.25 8.79
N ALA A 6 -29.43 82.64 8.06
CA ALA A 6 -29.56 81.25 7.66
C ALA A 6 -29.48 80.39 8.93
N ALA A 7 -30.61 79.95 9.45
CA ALA A 7 -30.67 78.97 10.53
C ALA A 7 -30.10 77.64 9.99
N GLY A 8 -28.83 77.38 10.29
CA GLY A 8 -28.17 76.13 9.94
C GLY A 8 -28.71 74.97 10.78
N CYS A 9 -28.88 73.82 10.15
CA CYS A 9 -29.41 72.59 10.75
C CYS A 9 -28.62 72.03 11.93
N SER A 10 -27.45 72.59 12.27
CA SER A 10 -26.48 72.01 13.21
C SER A 10 -26.90 72.02 14.69
N THR A 11 -28.05 72.61 15.06
CA THR A 11 -28.53 72.67 16.46
C THR A 11 -30.06 72.70 16.54
N SER A 12 -30.77 71.60 16.30
CA SER A 12 -32.16 71.48 16.80
C SER A 12 -32.14 70.98 18.25
N THR A 13 -32.69 71.77 19.16
CA THR A 13 -32.68 71.51 20.62
C THR A 13 -34.05 71.12 21.19
N ASN A 14 -35.04 70.80 20.33
CA ASN A 14 -36.42 70.60 20.80
C ASN A 14 -36.77 69.17 21.19
N SER A 15 -36.01 68.16 20.74
CA SER A 15 -36.28 66.74 21.03
C SER A 15 -35.28 66.10 22.00
N GLY A 16 -34.31 66.85 22.53
CA GLY A 16 -33.27 66.32 23.43
C GLY A 16 -32.29 65.34 22.78
N ALA A 17 -32.46 65.03 21.49
CA ALA A 17 -31.57 64.19 20.68
C ALA A 17 -30.82 65.05 19.67
N SER A 18 -29.49 64.92 19.59
CA SER A 18 -28.67 65.54 18.53
C SER A 18 -28.92 64.82 17.22
N LEU A 19 -29.98 65.20 16.49
CA LEU A 19 -30.40 64.54 15.24
C LEU A 19 -29.37 64.68 14.11
N VAL A 20 -28.52 65.71 14.19
CA VAL A 20 -27.41 65.90 13.26
C VAL A 20 -26.10 66.13 14.03
N THR A 21 -24.99 65.89 13.34
CA THR A 21 -23.63 66.23 13.76
C THR A 21 -23.40 67.74 13.60
N PRO A 22 -22.33 68.31 14.19
CA PRO A 22 -21.96 69.71 13.96
C PRO A 22 -21.76 70.08 12.49
N GLN A 23 -21.53 69.09 11.62
CA GLN A 23 -21.38 69.24 10.17
C GLN A 23 -22.72 69.21 9.42
N GLY A 24 -23.86 69.09 10.12
CA GLY A 24 -25.20 69.06 9.52
C GLY A 24 -25.60 67.70 8.90
N ASN A 25 -24.80 66.65 9.10
CA ASN A 25 -25.11 65.29 8.65
C ASN A 25 -25.72 64.48 9.79
N HIS A 26 -26.61 63.53 9.48
CA HIS A 26 -27.06 62.57 10.47
C HIS A 26 -25.93 61.67 10.99
N PRO A 27 -25.96 61.26 12.28
CA PRO A 27 -24.93 60.39 12.85
C PRO A 27 -24.90 59.01 12.17
N PRO A 28 -23.76 58.28 12.23
CA PRO A 28 -23.68 56.91 11.75
C PRO A 28 -24.77 56.03 12.37
N GLY A 29 -25.43 55.20 11.54
CA GLY A 29 -26.55 54.37 11.99
C GLY A 29 -27.89 55.10 12.11
N PHE A 30 -28.00 56.38 11.72
CA PHE A 30 -29.26 57.12 11.79
C PHE A 30 -30.43 56.38 11.14
N LEU A 31 -30.25 55.65 10.03
CA LEU A 31 -31.32 54.88 9.39
C LEU A 31 -32.01 53.86 10.31
N SER A 32 -31.34 53.33 11.35
CA SER A 32 -31.96 52.40 12.30
C SER A 32 -32.73 53.09 13.42
N THR A 33 -32.60 54.41 13.56
CA THR A 33 -33.31 55.22 14.58
C THR A 33 -34.24 56.26 13.94
N HIS A 34 -34.04 56.55 12.65
CA HIS A 34 -34.82 57.45 11.81
C HIS A 34 -36.33 57.17 11.87
N PRO A 35 -36.82 55.91 11.77
CA PRO A 35 -38.26 55.66 11.83
C PRO A 35 -38.88 56.11 13.15
N ALA A 36 -38.19 55.88 14.29
CA ALA A 36 -38.68 56.32 15.60
C ALA A 36 -38.76 57.85 15.71
N PHE A 37 -37.75 58.57 15.19
CA PHE A 37 -37.77 60.03 15.15
C PHE A 37 -38.88 60.56 14.23
N ALA A 38 -39.02 59.99 13.04
CA ALA A 38 -40.03 60.40 12.06
C ALA A 38 -41.47 60.14 12.56
N VAL A 39 -41.73 59.04 13.27
CA VAL A 39 -43.04 58.77 13.87
C VAL A 39 -43.32 59.69 15.07
N SER A 40 -42.29 60.09 15.81
CA SER A 40 -42.47 60.94 17.00
C SER A 40 -42.91 62.37 16.65
N ASP A 41 -42.21 63.06 15.75
CA ASP A 41 -42.59 64.37 15.22
C ASP A 41 -41.75 64.71 13.98
N VAL A 42 -42.39 64.82 12.81
CA VAL A 42 -41.72 65.22 11.55
C VAL A 42 -41.41 66.72 11.48
N THR A 43 -41.99 67.52 12.37
CA THR A 43 -41.83 68.98 12.39
C THR A 43 -40.38 69.36 12.64
N ASP A 44 -39.66 68.56 13.45
CA ASP A 44 -38.23 68.74 13.74
C ASP A 44 -37.34 68.62 12.48
N CYS A 45 -37.82 67.98 11.41
CA CYS A 45 -37.08 67.80 10.16
C CYS A 45 -37.31 68.96 9.16
N THR A 46 -38.43 69.68 9.28
CA THR A 46 -38.84 70.72 8.33
C THR A 46 -37.86 71.89 8.15
N PRO A 47 -37.05 72.31 9.16
CA PRO A 47 -36.07 73.37 8.97
C PRO A 47 -34.99 73.04 7.93
N CYS A 48 -34.73 71.75 7.71
CA CYS A 48 -33.66 71.24 6.86
C CYS A 48 -34.18 70.62 5.57
N HIS A 49 -35.25 69.83 5.68
CA HIS A 49 -35.83 69.07 4.58
C HIS A 49 -36.97 69.80 3.86
N GLY A 50 -37.30 71.01 4.31
CA GLY A 50 -38.37 71.84 3.75
C GLY A 50 -39.70 71.60 4.47
N GLY A 51 -40.60 72.59 4.43
CA GLY A 51 -41.93 72.48 5.05
C GLY A 51 -42.82 71.41 4.42
N ASP A 52 -42.52 71.01 3.19
CA ASP A 52 -43.14 69.91 2.46
C ASP A 52 -42.30 68.61 2.49
N LEU A 53 -41.13 68.63 3.14
CA LEU A 53 -40.19 67.52 3.26
C LEU A 53 -39.69 66.95 1.91
N THR A 54 -39.76 67.74 0.83
CA THR A 54 -39.35 67.29 -0.52
C THR A 54 -37.87 67.51 -0.83
N GLY A 55 -37.09 68.05 0.12
CA GLY A 55 -35.65 68.17 -0.01
C GLY A 55 -35.06 69.36 0.71
N GLY A 56 -35.78 70.48 0.78
CA GLY A 56 -35.35 71.70 1.47
C GLY A 56 -33.90 72.11 1.13
N ILE A 57 -33.15 72.56 2.14
CA ILE A 57 -31.72 72.85 1.99
C ILE A 57 -30.84 71.59 2.05
N ALA A 58 -31.38 70.48 2.57
CA ALA A 58 -30.68 69.20 2.66
C ALA A 58 -30.57 68.46 1.31
N ASN A 59 -31.38 68.83 0.30
CA ASN A 59 -31.53 68.14 -0.98
C ASN A 59 -31.86 66.63 -0.88
N VAL A 60 -32.44 66.21 0.25
CA VAL A 60 -32.85 64.82 0.49
C VAL A 60 -34.36 64.82 0.77
N SER A 61 -35.12 64.29 -0.18
CA SER A 61 -36.57 64.14 -0.07
C SER A 61 -36.93 62.99 0.87
N CYS A 62 -37.95 63.21 1.70
CA CYS A 62 -38.62 62.14 2.43
C CYS A 62 -39.21 61.10 1.47
N PHE A 63 -39.75 61.54 0.33
CA PHE A 63 -40.54 60.71 -0.58
C PHE A 63 -39.69 60.05 -1.68
N THR A 64 -38.66 59.32 -1.29
CA THR A 64 -37.86 58.52 -2.23
C THR A 64 -38.29 57.06 -2.21
N ALA A 65 -38.28 56.40 -3.37
CA ALA A 65 -38.60 54.98 -3.49
C ALA A 65 -37.66 54.07 -2.68
N ALA A 66 -36.46 54.56 -2.34
CA ALA A 66 -35.48 53.84 -1.53
C ALA A 66 -35.83 53.81 -0.03
N CYS A 67 -36.65 54.74 0.46
CA CYS A 67 -37.00 54.88 1.87
C CYS A 67 -38.52 54.79 2.11
N HIS A 68 -39.31 55.44 1.26
CA HIS A 68 -40.78 55.44 1.28
C HIS A 68 -41.32 54.84 -0.03
N HIS A 69 -41.37 53.52 -0.07
CA HIS A 69 -41.81 52.76 -1.25
C HIS A 69 -43.28 52.97 -1.65
N GLY A 70 -44.07 53.73 -0.87
CA GLY A 70 -45.40 54.20 -1.29
C GLY A 70 -45.39 55.08 -2.54
N THR A 71 -44.23 55.60 -2.95
CA THR A 71 -44.05 56.31 -4.23
C THR A 71 -43.87 55.39 -5.43
N ILE A 72 -43.72 54.07 -5.21
CA ILE A 72 -43.61 53.08 -6.29
C ILE A 72 -45.03 52.73 -6.73
N ALA A 73 -45.31 52.92 -8.02
CA ALA A 73 -46.60 52.57 -8.60
C ALA A 73 -46.93 51.09 -8.36
N ASN A 74 -48.15 50.82 -7.89
CA ASN A 74 -48.66 49.49 -7.56
C ASN A 74 -47.78 48.72 -6.56
N TRP A 75 -47.13 49.39 -5.60
CA TRP A 75 -46.28 48.73 -4.60
C TRP A 75 -46.96 47.53 -3.94
N ALA A 76 -48.24 47.63 -3.58
CA ALA A 76 -48.98 46.54 -2.94
C ALA A 76 -49.16 45.27 -3.80
N ASP A 77 -48.87 45.32 -5.10
CA ASP A 77 -48.90 44.14 -5.97
C ASP A 77 -47.84 43.11 -5.53
N PRO A 78 -48.19 41.83 -5.31
CA PRO A 78 -47.24 40.77 -4.99
C PRO A 78 -46.08 40.64 -5.99
N ALA A 79 -46.28 40.99 -7.26
CA ALA A 79 -45.23 40.98 -8.28
C ALA A 79 -44.21 42.11 -8.10
N VAL A 80 -44.54 43.16 -7.33
CA VAL A 80 -43.69 44.33 -7.05
C VAL A 80 -43.12 44.25 -5.64
N HIS A 81 -43.94 44.34 -4.60
CA HIS A 81 -43.50 44.24 -3.20
C HIS A 81 -42.94 42.86 -2.90
N GLY A 82 -43.68 41.79 -3.23
CA GLY A 82 -43.28 40.42 -2.93
C GLY A 82 -41.99 40.02 -3.64
N ALA A 83 -41.78 40.47 -4.88
CA ALA A 83 -40.54 40.27 -5.61
C ALA A 83 -39.37 41.04 -4.98
N SER A 84 -39.59 42.26 -4.48
CA SER A 84 -38.56 43.06 -3.79
C SER A 84 -38.16 42.42 -2.44
N ALA A 85 -39.13 41.98 -1.64
CA ALA A 85 -38.89 41.34 -0.35
C ALA A 85 -38.08 40.03 -0.47
N LYS A 86 -38.17 39.34 -1.61
CA LYS A 86 -37.49 38.06 -1.86
C LYS A 86 -36.06 38.17 -2.37
N ARG A 87 -35.57 39.37 -2.72
CA ARG A 87 -34.21 39.58 -3.23
C ARG A 87 -33.14 39.35 -2.14
N ALA A 88 -31.90 39.23 -2.57
CA ALA A 88 -30.75 39.22 -1.67
C ALA A 88 -30.72 40.48 -0.77
N PRO A 89 -30.25 40.36 0.49
CA PRO A 89 -30.03 41.50 1.38
C PRO A 89 -29.21 42.63 0.73
N GLY A 90 -29.62 43.88 0.96
CA GLY A 90 -28.97 45.07 0.39
C GLY A 90 -29.92 46.26 0.37
N ALA A 91 -30.23 46.78 -0.82
CA ALA A 91 -31.30 47.78 -1.01
C ALA A 91 -32.71 47.15 -1.04
N SER A 92 -32.82 45.83 -0.88
CA SER A 92 -34.06 45.04 -0.90
C SER A 92 -33.83 43.77 -0.07
N GLY A 93 -34.83 42.88 -0.02
CA GLY A 93 -34.74 41.66 0.78
C GLY A 93 -35.21 41.85 2.23
N PHE A 94 -35.65 40.76 2.85
CA PHE A 94 -36.20 40.77 4.21
C PHE A 94 -35.27 41.37 5.25
N ALA A 95 -33.96 41.14 5.14
CA ALA A 95 -32.99 41.67 6.09
C ALA A 95 -33.00 43.22 6.13
N SER A 96 -33.14 43.85 4.97
CA SER A 96 -33.18 45.30 4.81
C SER A 96 -34.52 45.90 5.23
N CYS A 97 -35.63 45.20 4.99
CA CYS A 97 -36.97 45.65 5.38
C CYS A 97 -37.12 45.79 6.90
N ARG A 98 -36.41 44.98 7.71
CA ARG A 98 -36.47 45.03 9.19
C ARG A 98 -35.98 46.35 9.79
N ILE A 99 -35.25 47.16 9.02
CA ILE A 99 -34.78 48.48 9.46
C ILE A 99 -35.97 49.42 9.72
N CYS A 100 -37.02 49.33 8.91
CA CYS A 100 -38.21 50.19 9.02
C CYS A 100 -39.43 49.44 9.55
N HIS A 101 -39.55 48.14 9.27
CA HIS A 101 -40.73 47.34 9.62
C HIS A 101 -40.58 46.54 10.92
N ALA A 102 -39.56 46.84 11.75
CA ALA A 102 -39.11 46.05 12.90
C ALA A 102 -38.57 44.66 12.58
N ALA A 103 -37.86 44.10 13.57
CA ALA A 103 -37.20 42.80 13.47
C ALA A 103 -38.17 41.62 13.22
N ASP A 104 -39.41 41.75 13.69
CA ASP A 104 -40.50 40.78 13.58
C ASP A 104 -41.53 41.15 12.50
N PHE A 105 -41.30 42.24 11.75
CA PHE A 105 -42.22 42.74 10.74
C PHE A 105 -43.58 43.24 11.27
N SER A 106 -43.65 43.63 12.54
CA SER A 106 -44.82 44.27 13.17
C SER A 106 -45.12 45.68 12.66
N GLY A 107 -44.26 46.24 11.81
CA GLY A 107 -44.49 47.48 11.09
C GLY A 107 -43.84 48.71 11.70
N ASP A 108 -43.53 48.70 13.00
CA ASP A 108 -42.81 49.74 13.78
C ASP A 108 -42.90 51.15 13.15
N GLY A 109 -41.78 51.77 12.79
CA GLY A 109 -41.79 53.13 12.25
C GLY A 109 -42.29 53.27 10.82
N ALA A 110 -42.49 52.17 10.08
CA ALA A 110 -43.17 52.17 8.79
C ALA A 110 -44.71 52.17 8.92
N GLY A 111 -45.25 51.85 10.11
CA GLY A 111 -46.69 51.85 10.40
C GLY A 111 -47.52 50.82 9.64
N VAL A 112 -46.87 49.85 8.97
CA VAL A 112 -47.55 48.77 8.23
C VAL A 112 -46.87 47.43 8.49
N ALA A 113 -47.62 46.50 9.09
CA ALA A 113 -47.16 45.17 9.43
C ALA A 113 -47.35 44.22 8.24
N CYS A 114 -46.52 43.18 8.15
CA CYS A 114 -46.75 42.12 7.15
C CYS A 114 -48.13 41.46 7.32
N SER A 115 -48.58 41.31 8.57
CA SER A 115 -49.86 40.68 8.91
C SER A 115 -51.07 41.43 8.37
N ASP A 116 -50.98 42.75 8.14
CA ASP A 116 -52.11 43.59 7.74
C ASP A 116 -52.64 43.21 6.34
N CYS A 117 -51.77 42.68 5.48
CA CYS A 117 -52.14 42.22 4.14
C CYS A 117 -51.98 40.70 3.95
N HIS A 118 -51.03 40.05 4.64
CA HIS A 118 -50.76 38.62 4.44
C HIS A 118 -51.57 37.70 5.36
N GLY A 119 -52.23 38.23 6.40
CA GLY A 119 -53.06 37.43 7.32
C GLY A 119 -52.27 36.43 8.18
N VAL A 120 -50.94 36.54 8.19
CA VAL A 120 -50.02 35.71 8.99
C VAL A 120 -48.95 36.60 9.63
N PRO A 121 -48.52 36.31 10.88
CA PRO A 121 -47.56 37.13 11.62
C PRO A 121 -46.10 36.89 11.19
N ALA A 122 -45.86 36.44 9.95
CA ALA A 122 -44.55 36.01 9.50
C ALA A 122 -44.36 36.24 7.98
N PRO A 123 -43.11 36.37 7.49
CA PRO A 123 -42.80 36.63 6.08
C PRO A 123 -43.02 35.42 5.13
N HIS A 124 -43.76 34.40 5.57
CA HIS A 124 -44.07 33.18 4.82
C HIS A 124 -45.58 32.93 4.82
N PRO A 125 -46.14 32.29 3.78
CA PRO A 125 -47.58 31.98 3.72
C PRO A 125 -48.08 31.11 4.88
N ALA A 126 -49.40 31.10 5.10
CA ALA A 126 -50.07 30.05 5.87
C ALA A 126 -49.82 28.67 5.23
N ALA A 127 -49.88 27.60 6.03
CA ALA A 127 -49.78 26.25 5.49
C ALA A 127 -50.90 25.99 4.46
N PRO A 128 -50.62 25.35 3.30
CA PRO A 128 -49.36 24.71 2.93
C PRO A 128 -48.30 25.67 2.34
N TRP A 129 -47.07 25.61 2.87
CA TRP A 129 -46.01 26.59 2.59
C TRP A 129 -45.45 26.57 1.15
N ARG A 130 -45.67 25.46 0.42
CA ARG A 130 -45.29 25.28 -0.99
C ARG A 130 -46.54 25.20 -1.87
N ALA A 131 -47.45 26.16 -1.74
CA ALA A 131 -48.59 26.26 -2.63
C ALA A 131 -48.15 26.72 -4.04
N ALA A 132 -48.80 26.20 -5.08
CA ALA A 132 -48.58 26.64 -6.46
C ALA A 132 -49.16 28.05 -6.67
N ALA A 133 -48.55 28.82 -7.58
CA ALA A 133 -49.06 30.14 -7.96
C ALA A 133 -50.55 30.05 -8.36
N PRO A 134 -51.40 31.03 -8.00
CA PRO A 134 -51.05 32.37 -7.53
C PRO A 134 -50.91 32.54 -5.99
N ALA A 135 -50.75 31.45 -5.23
CA ALA A 135 -50.58 31.56 -3.78
C ALA A 135 -49.22 32.15 -3.36
N PRO A 136 -49.14 32.92 -2.25
CA PRO A 136 -47.87 33.36 -1.69
C PRO A 136 -47.00 32.14 -1.34
N THR A 137 -45.71 32.20 -1.69
CA THR A 137 -44.73 31.12 -1.44
C THR A 137 -43.36 31.72 -1.16
N HIS A 138 -42.52 31.05 -0.39
CA HIS A 138 -41.11 31.43 -0.16
C HIS A 138 -40.11 30.63 -1.02
N THR A 139 -40.61 29.83 -1.96
CA THR A 139 -39.79 28.89 -2.76
C THR A 139 -38.75 29.56 -3.68
N ASN A 140 -38.90 30.85 -3.96
CA ASN A 140 -37.99 31.65 -4.77
C ASN A 140 -37.35 32.82 -4.00
N THR A 141 -37.38 32.76 -2.67
CA THR A 141 -36.64 33.72 -1.82
C THR A 141 -35.14 33.45 -1.92
N ASP A 142 -34.35 34.52 -2.05
CA ASP A 142 -32.89 34.42 -2.09
C ASP A 142 -32.35 33.77 -0.80
N PRO A 143 -31.47 32.74 -0.90
CA PRO A 143 -30.93 32.03 0.26
C PRO A 143 -30.18 32.91 1.27
N ALA A 144 -29.66 34.08 0.87
CA ALA A 144 -28.98 35.00 1.78
C ALA A 144 -29.91 35.59 2.85
N ASN A 145 -31.24 35.45 2.71
CA ASN A 145 -32.20 35.81 3.76
C ASN A 145 -32.32 34.76 4.89
N ALA A 146 -31.60 33.64 4.84
CA ALA A 146 -31.66 32.58 5.85
C ALA A 146 -31.48 33.08 7.31
N PRO A 147 -30.59 34.03 7.64
CA PRO A 147 -30.48 34.58 8.99
C PRO A 147 -31.76 35.27 9.49
N VAL A 148 -32.59 35.80 8.60
CA VAL A 148 -33.88 36.40 8.97
C VAL A 148 -34.86 35.33 9.43
N CYS A 149 -34.97 34.25 8.67
CA CYS A 149 -35.83 33.13 8.99
C CYS A 149 -35.38 32.45 10.29
N ALA A 150 -34.07 32.30 10.48
CA ALA A 150 -33.49 31.72 11.68
C ALA A 150 -33.89 32.46 12.96
N ALA A 151 -34.01 33.79 12.92
CA ALA A 151 -34.44 34.58 14.09
C ALA A 151 -35.78 34.11 14.68
N CYS A 152 -36.73 33.70 13.83
CA CYS A 152 -38.02 33.17 14.27
C CYS A 152 -37.95 31.67 14.59
N HIS A 153 -37.05 30.94 13.93
CA HIS A 153 -36.95 29.47 13.97
C HIS A 153 -35.84 28.93 14.90
N PHE A 154 -35.08 29.77 15.62
CA PHE A 154 -34.10 29.25 16.58
C PHE A 154 -34.76 28.45 17.72
N PRO A 155 -34.08 27.43 18.27
CA PRO A 155 -34.52 26.77 19.51
C PRO A 155 -34.65 27.81 20.65
N GLY A 156 -35.83 27.87 21.27
CA GLY A 156 -36.15 28.84 22.34
C GLY A 156 -36.83 30.14 21.88
N SER A 157 -36.99 30.36 20.57
CA SER A 157 -37.83 31.46 20.06
C SER A 157 -39.31 31.22 20.43
N PRO A 158 -40.05 32.23 20.92
CA PRO A 158 -41.49 32.12 21.20
C PRO A 158 -42.32 31.86 19.94
N ASN A 159 -41.76 32.14 18.77
CA ASN A 159 -42.40 31.99 17.46
C ASN A 159 -41.99 30.70 16.73
N ASN A 160 -41.36 29.75 17.41
CA ASN A 160 -40.97 28.46 16.85
C ASN A 160 -41.98 27.36 17.26
N PRO A 161 -43.05 27.11 16.48
CA PRO A 161 -44.18 26.28 16.89
C PRO A 161 -43.86 24.79 17.08
N ALA A 162 -42.65 24.32 16.75
CA ALA A 162 -42.29 22.91 16.83
C ALA A 162 -40.80 22.63 17.17
N GLY A 163 -40.03 23.63 17.63
CA GLY A 163 -38.58 23.46 17.83
C GLY A 163 -37.82 23.17 16.54
N HIS A 164 -38.27 23.74 15.43
CA HIS A 164 -37.73 23.52 14.10
C HIS A 164 -36.89 24.73 13.65
N PRO A 165 -35.65 24.54 13.17
CA PRO A 165 -34.96 23.26 13.04
C PRO A 165 -34.44 22.76 14.40
N PRO A 166 -34.35 21.43 14.59
CA PRO A 166 -33.92 20.84 15.85
C PRO A 166 -32.42 21.06 16.13
N SER A 167 -31.63 21.44 15.12
CA SER A 167 -30.18 21.62 15.22
C SER A 167 -29.78 23.08 14.91
N PRO A 168 -29.14 23.80 15.86
CA PRO A 168 -28.52 25.09 15.59
C PRO A 168 -27.41 24.98 14.53
N ALA A 169 -27.15 26.08 13.81
CA ALA A 169 -25.93 26.19 13.01
C ALA A 169 -24.69 26.06 13.91
N PRO A 170 -23.60 25.40 13.44
CA PRO A 170 -22.34 25.34 14.18
C PRO A 170 -21.87 26.72 14.62
N ALA A 171 -21.24 26.80 15.80
CA ALA A 171 -20.72 28.04 16.35
C ALA A 171 -19.79 28.74 15.34
N GLY A 172 -20.06 30.02 15.04
CA GLY A 172 -19.30 30.81 14.06
C GLY A 172 -19.77 30.69 12.61
N THR A 173 -20.82 29.92 12.32
CA THR A 173 -21.39 29.78 10.96
C THR A 173 -22.78 30.40 10.83
N SER A 174 -23.13 30.87 9.63
CA SER A 174 -24.47 31.40 9.36
C SER A 174 -25.49 30.28 9.08
N PRO A 175 -26.75 30.43 9.54
CA PRO A 175 -27.82 29.50 9.18
C PRO A 175 -28.11 29.57 7.67
N GLY A 176 -28.57 28.47 7.09
CA GLY A 176 -28.82 28.30 5.66
C GLY A 176 -30.12 27.55 5.38
N CYS A 177 -30.80 27.91 4.29
CA CYS A 177 -32.08 27.29 3.91
C CYS A 177 -31.95 25.79 3.66
N PHE A 178 -30.81 25.35 3.09
CA PHE A 178 -30.62 24.00 2.56
C PHE A 178 -29.60 23.15 3.31
N ASN A 179 -28.92 23.69 4.33
CA ASN A 179 -27.86 23.00 5.08
C ASN A 179 -28.36 22.43 6.42
N SER A 180 -29.65 22.05 6.48
CA SER A 180 -30.31 21.46 7.66
C SER A 180 -30.39 22.34 8.91
N THR A 181 -29.89 23.58 8.85
CA THR A 181 -30.03 24.60 9.91
C THR A 181 -31.28 25.46 9.74
N LEU A 182 -32.19 25.09 8.83
CA LEU A 182 -33.55 25.61 8.56
C LEU A 182 -34.42 24.51 7.87
N CYS A 183 -35.53 24.88 7.21
CA CYS A 183 -36.59 23.96 6.76
C CYS A 183 -36.31 23.09 5.53
N HIS A 184 -35.32 23.42 4.68
CA HIS A 184 -35.11 22.71 3.40
C HIS A 184 -33.82 21.89 3.39
N GLY A 185 -33.46 21.26 4.52
CA GLY A 185 -32.28 20.38 4.62
C GLY A 185 -32.17 19.43 3.42
N ALA A 186 -31.30 19.79 2.49
CA ALA A 186 -31.01 19.06 1.27
C ALA A 186 -29.52 18.82 1.28
N GLU A 187 -29.07 17.98 2.21
CA GLU A 187 -27.71 17.48 2.15
C GLU A 187 -27.65 16.49 1.00
N SER A 188 -27.06 16.92 -0.12
CA SER A 188 -26.49 15.95 -1.05
C SER A 188 -25.44 15.18 -0.28
N ALA A 189 -25.61 13.86 -0.14
CA ALA A 189 -24.58 13.03 0.47
C ALA A 189 -23.23 13.29 -0.23
N PRO A 190 -22.13 13.48 0.51
CA PRO A 190 -20.81 13.73 -0.09
C PRO A 190 -20.22 12.48 -0.78
N HIS A 191 -21.02 11.42 -0.89
CA HIS A 191 -20.70 10.15 -1.52
C HIS A 191 -21.92 9.66 -2.34
N LEU A 192 -21.68 8.68 -3.21
CA LEU A 192 -22.73 8.08 -4.03
C LEU A 192 -23.81 7.41 -3.16
N LEU A 193 -25.01 7.31 -3.71
CA LEU A 193 -26.17 6.66 -3.08
C LEU A 193 -26.77 5.61 -4.04
N GLY A 194 -27.55 4.67 -3.50
CA GLY A 194 -28.31 3.71 -4.32
C GLY A 194 -27.66 2.34 -4.46
N ALA A 195 -28.12 1.56 -5.45
CA ALA A 195 -27.78 0.15 -5.60
C ALA A 195 -26.28 -0.08 -5.88
N THR A 196 -25.65 0.76 -6.71
CA THR A 196 -24.22 0.69 -7.03
C THR A 196 -23.32 0.97 -5.83
N TRP A 197 -23.79 1.73 -4.85
CA TRP A 197 -23.10 1.99 -3.58
C TRP A 197 -23.19 0.79 -2.63
N ARG A 198 -24.24 -0.03 -2.75
CA ARG A 198 -24.47 -1.23 -1.92
C ARG A 198 -23.94 -2.53 -2.53
N ASP A 199 -23.60 -2.52 -3.80
CA ASP A 199 -23.11 -3.71 -4.51
C ASP A 199 -21.63 -3.97 -4.18
N PRO A 200 -21.26 -5.08 -3.52
CA PRO A 200 -19.87 -5.40 -3.15
C PRO A 200 -18.95 -5.68 -4.36
N THR A 201 -19.51 -5.85 -5.56
CA THR A 201 -18.76 -6.01 -6.81
C THR A 201 -18.50 -4.68 -7.53
N SER A 202 -19.15 -3.60 -7.09
CA SER A 202 -19.02 -2.28 -7.66
C SER A 202 -17.69 -1.62 -7.28
N ALA A 203 -17.02 -0.98 -8.24
CA ALA A 203 -15.87 -0.12 -7.97
C ALA A 203 -16.23 1.08 -7.06
N SER A 204 -17.51 1.40 -6.96
CA SER A 204 -18.06 2.44 -6.10
C SER A 204 -18.71 1.87 -4.83
N PHE A 205 -18.38 0.65 -4.43
CA PHE A 205 -18.93 0.06 -3.22
C PHE A 205 -18.57 0.87 -1.97
N HIS A 206 -19.55 1.09 -1.08
CA HIS A 206 -19.37 1.87 0.14
C HIS A 206 -18.28 1.31 1.05
N GLY A 207 -18.09 -0.02 1.08
CA GLY A 207 -17.04 -0.65 1.88
C GLY A 207 -15.63 -0.25 1.44
N LEU A 208 -15.41 0.13 0.17
CA LEU A 208 -14.11 0.64 -0.30
C LEU A 208 -13.84 2.05 0.22
N THR A 209 -14.88 2.89 0.29
CA THR A 209 -14.77 4.26 0.81
C THR A 209 -14.68 4.27 2.34
N ALA A 210 -15.47 3.43 3.01
CA ALA A 210 -15.46 3.26 4.46
C ALA A 210 -14.09 2.84 5.02
N LYS A 211 -13.31 2.07 4.26
CA LYS A 211 -11.93 1.68 4.62
C LYS A 211 -10.94 2.82 4.62
N GLN A 212 -11.24 3.91 3.92
CA GLN A 212 -10.35 5.06 3.85
C GLN A 212 -10.38 5.82 5.18
N ASP A 213 -11.59 6.08 5.69
CA ASP A 213 -11.79 6.78 6.95
C ASP A 213 -13.21 6.55 7.52
N LEU A 214 -13.34 5.63 8.48
CA LEU A 214 -14.62 5.40 9.16
C LEU A 214 -14.93 6.49 10.19
N ALA A 215 -13.92 7.22 10.69
CA ALA A 215 -14.14 8.30 11.65
C ALA A 215 -14.87 9.46 10.97
N PHE A 216 -14.57 9.72 9.69
CA PHE A 216 -15.37 10.62 8.85
C PHE A 216 -16.83 10.14 8.73
N CYS A 217 -17.07 8.85 8.45
CA CYS A 217 -18.44 8.34 8.35
C CYS A 217 -19.22 8.50 9.67
N GLN A 218 -18.54 8.38 10.82
CA GLN A 218 -19.13 8.55 12.13
C GLN A 218 -19.66 9.97 12.39
N THR A 219 -19.17 11.01 11.69
CA THR A 219 -19.67 12.38 11.89
C THR A 219 -21.11 12.56 11.42
N CYS A 220 -21.58 11.70 10.51
CA CYS A 220 -22.92 11.78 9.95
C CYS A 220 -23.77 10.54 10.26
N HIS A 221 -23.17 9.34 10.20
CA HIS A 221 -23.85 8.05 10.40
C HIS A 221 -23.66 7.46 11.80
N GLY A 222 -23.13 8.25 12.74
CA GLY A 222 -22.83 7.81 14.11
C GLY A 222 -22.72 8.97 15.09
N THR A 223 -22.12 8.69 16.26
CA THR A 223 -21.77 9.70 17.27
C THR A 223 -20.25 9.78 17.42
N PRO A 224 -19.60 10.89 17.03
CA PRO A 224 -18.15 11.05 17.13
C PRO A 224 -17.58 10.69 18.51
N GLY A 225 -16.53 9.86 18.53
CA GLY A 225 -15.83 9.47 19.76
C GLY A 225 -16.51 8.37 20.58
N THR A 226 -17.58 7.77 20.06
CA THR A 226 -18.25 6.60 20.65
C THR A 226 -18.16 5.39 19.73
N THR A 227 -18.49 4.19 20.19
CA THR A 227 -18.57 2.98 19.34
C THR A 227 -19.80 2.94 18.43
N LEU A 228 -20.65 3.96 18.43
CA LEU A 228 -21.97 3.93 17.81
C LEU A 228 -21.96 4.43 16.36
N PHE A 229 -22.36 3.55 15.45
CA PHE A 229 -22.72 3.82 14.05
C PHE A 229 -24.21 3.54 13.79
N ASP A 230 -25.01 3.77 14.83
CA ASP A 230 -26.44 3.48 14.85
C ASP A 230 -27.25 4.72 14.42
N GLY A 231 -26.71 5.51 13.47
CA GLY A 231 -27.26 6.76 12.95
C GLY A 231 -26.66 8.03 13.57
N GLY A 232 -27.02 9.19 13.03
CA GLY A 232 -26.54 10.51 13.48
C GLY A 232 -27.37 11.63 12.84
N SER A 233 -26.72 12.63 12.24
CA SER A 233 -27.41 13.60 11.35
C SER A 233 -28.02 12.90 10.12
N ALA A 234 -27.42 11.79 9.67
CA ALA A 234 -27.99 10.87 8.72
C ALA A 234 -28.68 9.70 9.43
N THR A 235 -29.89 9.34 8.96
CA THR A 235 -30.71 8.30 9.58
C THR A 235 -30.28 6.88 9.26
N THR A 236 -29.46 6.68 8.21
CA THR A 236 -28.96 5.36 7.82
C THR A 236 -27.99 4.81 8.86
N ARG A 237 -28.29 3.63 9.41
CA ARG A 237 -27.49 2.95 10.42
C ARG A 237 -26.77 1.75 9.82
N CYS A 238 -25.55 1.48 10.26
CA CYS A 238 -24.83 0.28 9.81
C CYS A 238 -25.61 -1.00 10.18
N SER A 239 -26.22 -1.02 11.36
CA SER A 239 -27.02 -2.13 11.87
C SER A 239 -28.23 -2.49 11.03
N ASP A 240 -28.75 -1.55 10.22
CA ASP A 240 -29.93 -1.79 9.37
C ASP A 240 -29.61 -2.79 8.25
N CYS A 241 -28.35 -2.87 7.83
CA CYS A 241 -27.86 -3.79 6.80
C CYS A 241 -26.87 -4.84 7.34
N HIS A 242 -26.20 -4.56 8.46
CA HIS A 242 -25.17 -5.41 9.07
C HIS A 242 -25.56 -5.83 10.50
N THR A 243 -26.54 -6.71 10.61
CA THR A 243 -27.14 -7.12 11.90
C THR A 243 -26.20 -7.93 12.80
N ALA A 244 -25.26 -8.69 12.22
CA ALA A 244 -24.37 -9.57 12.98
C ALA A 244 -23.07 -8.89 13.46
N ALA A 245 -22.68 -7.77 12.84
CA ALA A 245 -21.32 -7.24 12.99
C ALA A 245 -21.25 -5.70 13.03
N LYS A 246 -22.38 -4.99 13.01
CA LYS A 246 -22.44 -3.51 13.07
C LYS A 246 -21.58 -2.86 11.98
N ALA A 247 -20.44 -2.26 12.35
CA ALA A 247 -19.50 -1.63 11.42
C ALA A 247 -18.48 -2.62 10.82
N HIS A 248 -18.45 -3.86 11.31
CA HIS A 248 -17.54 -4.91 10.86
C HIS A 248 -18.21 -5.82 9.81
N PRO A 249 -17.43 -6.42 8.90
CA PRO A 249 -17.90 -7.55 8.11
C PRO A 249 -17.96 -8.81 8.97
N THR A 250 -18.90 -9.72 8.67
CA THR A 250 -19.08 -10.98 9.38
C THR A 250 -17.79 -11.83 9.33
N THR A 251 -17.24 -12.04 8.13
CA THR A 251 -15.95 -12.72 7.94
C THR A 251 -14.81 -11.71 7.82
N TRP A 252 -14.07 -11.46 8.91
CA TRP A 252 -13.07 -10.39 8.97
C TRP A 252 -11.61 -10.81 8.65
N TYR A 253 -11.33 -12.12 8.60
CA TYR A 253 -9.96 -12.65 8.65
C TYR A 253 -9.52 -13.52 7.47
N GLN A 254 -10.43 -14.04 6.63
CA GLN A 254 -10.08 -15.05 5.61
C GLN A 254 -10.96 -15.07 4.35
N ALA A 255 -11.60 -13.98 3.92
CA ALA A 255 -12.33 -14.04 2.65
C ALA A 255 -11.35 -14.21 1.47
N PRO A 256 -11.51 -15.24 0.62
CA PRO A 256 -10.87 -15.27 -0.68
C PRO A 256 -11.22 -13.98 -1.42
N VAL A 257 -10.26 -13.44 -2.17
CA VAL A 257 -10.49 -12.29 -3.04
C VAL A 257 -11.52 -12.72 -4.09
N ALA A 258 -12.80 -12.48 -3.82
CA ALA A 258 -13.84 -12.65 -4.81
C ALA A 258 -13.64 -11.51 -5.82
N THR A 259 -12.84 -11.80 -6.86
CA THR A 259 -12.63 -11.06 -8.11
C THR A 259 -12.70 -9.53 -8.04
N PHE A 260 -11.57 -8.87 -8.37
CA PHE A 260 -11.46 -7.41 -8.42
C PHE A 260 -12.65 -6.75 -9.16
N PRO A 261 -13.26 -5.68 -8.60
CA PRO A 261 -12.75 -4.92 -7.46
C PRO A 261 -13.04 -5.43 -6.04
N GLY A 262 -12.99 -6.74 -5.77
CA GLY A 262 -12.02 -7.27 -4.79
C GLY A 262 -12.12 -6.65 -3.40
N TYR A 263 -13.33 -6.59 -2.87
CA TYR A 263 -13.57 -6.27 -1.47
C TYR A 263 -13.05 -7.42 -0.59
N VAL A 264 -11.85 -7.26 -0.04
CA VAL A 264 -11.40 -8.09 1.08
C VAL A 264 -12.05 -7.51 2.33
N PRO A 265 -12.94 -8.22 3.05
CA PRO A 265 -13.57 -7.73 4.27
C PRO A 265 -12.59 -7.79 5.44
N SER A 266 -11.41 -7.18 5.33
CA SER A 266 -10.39 -7.12 6.37
C SER A 266 -10.00 -5.67 6.64
N HIS A 267 -9.69 -5.39 7.91
CA HIS A 267 -9.16 -4.09 8.35
C HIS A 267 -7.66 -3.94 8.06
N ARG A 268 -6.95 -5.02 7.65
CA ARG A 268 -5.49 -5.01 7.44
C ARG A 268 -5.00 -3.89 6.51
N ASN A 269 -5.83 -3.49 5.54
CA ASN A 269 -5.51 -2.45 4.57
C ASN A 269 -6.32 -1.16 4.75
N SER A 270 -6.93 -0.93 5.91
CA SER A 270 -7.60 0.35 6.21
C SER A 270 -6.54 1.44 6.47
N SER A 271 -6.71 2.64 5.92
CA SER A 271 -5.69 3.70 5.99
C SER A 271 -5.62 4.46 7.32
N SER A 272 -6.66 4.34 8.17
CA SER A 272 -6.78 5.09 9.44
C SER A 272 -6.96 4.20 10.67
N GLN A 273 -6.38 2.99 10.67
CA GLN A 273 -6.58 1.97 11.72
C GLN A 273 -6.32 2.49 13.13
N SER A 274 -5.26 3.29 13.34
CA SER A 274 -4.88 3.78 14.68
C SER A 274 -5.80 4.87 15.25
N THR A 275 -6.62 5.52 14.43
CA THR A 275 -7.56 6.57 14.88
C THR A 275 -8.99 6.05 14.90
N THR A 276 -9.34 5.25 13.89
CA THR A 276 -10.68 4.72 13.72
C THR A 276 -10.91 3.47 14.55
N CYS A 277 -9.96 2.55 14.60
CA CYS A 277 -10.16 1.27 15.28
C CYS A 277 -9.99 1.40 16.80
N THR A 278 -9.27 2.40 17.32
CA THR A 278 -9.19 2.72 18.76
C THR A 278 -10.54 3.09 19.38
N ILE A 279 -11.52 3.44 18.55
CA ILE A 279 -12.88 3.73 18.99
C ILE A 279 -13.50 2.48 19.61
N CYS A 280 -13.19 1.29 19.08
CA CYS A 280 -13.77 0.01 19.54
C CYS A 280 -12.73 -0.95 20.12
N HIS A 281 -11.51 -0.97 19.58
CA HIS A 281 -10.42 -1.88 19.96
C HIS A 281 -9.39 -1.18 20.86
N ASP A 282 -8.62 -1.96 21.62
CA ASP A 282 -7.38 -1.51 22.26
C ASP A 282 -6.21 -2.42 21.85
N PHE A 283 -5.20 -1.81 21.25
CA PHE A 283 -3.96 -2.46 20.83
C PHE A 283 -2.81 -2.18 21.80
N THR A 284 -3.10 -1.68 23.00
CA THR A 284 -2.15 -1.56 24.09
C THR A 284 -2.24 -2.78 24.99
N GLN A 285 -1.10 -3.42 25.23
CA GLN A 285 -1.02 -4.56 26.13
C GLN A 285 -1.58 -4.22 27.52
N GLY A 286 -2.45 -5.08 28.05
CA GLY A 286 -2.97 -4.97 29.41
C GLY A 286 -4.10 -3.96 29.61
N ARG A 287 -4.59 -3.31 28.56
CA ARG A 287 -5.77 -2.43 28.63
C ARG A 287 -7.03 -3.13 28.13
N THR A 288 -8.17 -2.71 28.67
CA THR A 288 -9.49 -3.17 28.23
C THR A 288 -9.96 -2.33 27.05
N ALA A 289 -10.40 -2.99 25.98
CA ALA A 289 -10.96 -2.32 24.81
C ALA A 289 -12.22 -1.52 25.16
N PRO A 290 -12.46 -0.36 24.50
CA PRO A 290 -13.70 0.41 24.69
C PRO A 290 -14.97 -0.39 24.38
N ASP A 291 -14.91 -1.30 23.42
CA ASP A 291 -15.92 -2.33 23.19
C ASP A 291 -15.50 -3.64 23.86
N PRO A 292 -16.20 -4.12 24.92
CA PRO A 292 -15.89 -5.37 25.58
C PRO A 292 -16.02 -6.61 24.68
N ALA A 293 -16.78 -6.51 23.57
CA ALA A 293 -16.92 -7.57 22.59
C ALA A 293 -15.81 -7.56 21.53
N ALA A 294 -14.97 -6.53 21.48
CA ALA A 294 -13.90 -6.43 20.49
C ALA A 294 -12.66 -7.25 20.90
N PRO A 295 -12.03 -7.98 19.96
CA PRO A 295 -10.76 -8.64 20.24
C PRO A 295 -9.65 -7.65 20.51
N SER A 296 -8.73 -8.03 21.41
CA SER A 296 -7.40 -7.42 21.49
C SER A 296 -6.48 -8.11 20.49
N CYS A 297 -5.54 -7.35 19.90
CA CYS A 297 -4.46 -7.95 19.12
C CYS A 297 -3.64 -8.98 19.94
N PHE A 298 -3.63 -8.86 21.26
CA PHE A 298 -2.92 -9.75 22.20
C PHE A 298 -3.73 -10.97 22.66
N SER A 299 -4.96 -11.16 22.18
CA SER A 299 -5.72 -12.37 22.47
C SER A 299 -5.04 -13.59 21.83
N ALA A 300 -5.24 -14.78 22.40
CA ALA A 300 -4.78 -16.03 21.75
C ALA A 300 -5.66 -16.36 20.53
N SER A 301 -6.97 -16.17 20.67
CA SER A 301 -7.94 -16.28 19.59
C SER A 301 -9.19 -15.44 19.84
N PHE A 302 -10.00 -15.25 18.81
CA PHE A 302 -11.31 -14.59 18.89
C PHE A 302 -12.32 -15.29 17.98
N GLY A 303 -13.53 -15.51 18.50
CA GLY A 303 -14.65 -16.08 17.74
C GLY A 303 -15.50 -14.98 17.10
N ASN A 304 -15.74 -15.07 15.79
CA ASN A 304 -16.71 -14.20 15.12
C ASN A 304 -18.15 -14.75 15.23
N ALA A 305 -19.11 -13.98 14.70
CA ALA A 305 -20.53 -14.34 14.69
C ALA A 305 -20.83 -15.63 13.90
N GLU A 306 -19.91 -16.09 13.05
CA GLU A 306 -19.97 -17.39 12.35
C GLU A 306 -19.30 -18.55 13.13
N HIS A 307 -18.96 -18.34 14.41
CA HIS A 307 -18.39 -19.35 15.32
C HIS A 307 -17.02 -19.88 14.90
N ALA A 308 -16.30 -19.19 14.02
CA ALA A 308 -14.94 -19.54 13.68
C ALA A 308 -13.96 -18.86 14.64
N SER A 309 -13.26 -19.66 15.47
CA SER A 309 -12.19 -19.16 16.34
C SER A 309 -10.93 -18.91 15.51
N VAL A 310 -10.49 -17.66 15.46
CA VAL A 310 -9.32 -17.22 14.70
C VAL A 310 -8.17 -16.98 15.66
N ALA A 311 -6.98 -17.51 15.36
CA ALA A 311 -5.78 -17.16 16.10
C ALA A 311 -5.45 -15.67 15.96
N CYS A 312 -5.18 -15.01 17.10
CA CYS A 312 -4.69 -13.63 17.15
C CYS A 312 -3.18 -13.63 17.49
N HIS A 313 -2.61 -12.52 17.99
CA HIS A 313 -1.17 -12.40 18.28
C HIS A 313 -0.91 -12.36 19.79
N PRO A 314 -0.92 -13.51 20.52
CA PRO A 314 -0.73 -13.51 21.97
C PRO A 314 0.61 -12.93 22.45
N GLY A 315 1.61 -12.83 21.58
CA GLY A 315 2.88 -12.14 21.83
C GLY A 315 2.91 -10.64 21.46
N GLY A 316 1.81 -10.10 20.94
CA GLY A 316 1.70 -8.73 20.43
C GLY A 316 2.02 -8.56 18.94
N PRO A 317 1.60 -7.43 18.33
CA PRO A 317 2.04 -7.04 17.00
C PRO A 317 3.57 -6.81 17.00
N GLY A 318 4.28 -7.40 16.04
CA GLY A 318 5.76 -7.38 15.96
C GLY A 318 6.46 -8.65 16.47
N GLY A 319 5.72 -9.57 17.11
CA GLY A 319 6.24 -10.90 17.44
C GLY A 319 6.59 -11.71 16.18
N ALA A 320 7.59 -12.59 16.29
CA ALA A 320 8.02 -13.43 15.17
C ALA A 320 6.84 -14.28 14.64
N ASN A 321 6.33 -13.92 13.46
CA ASN A 321 5.27 -14.63 12.76
C ASN A 321 5.79 -15.85 11.98
N HIS A 322 7.10 -15.96 11.83
CA HIS A 322 7.80 -17.08 11.23
C HIS A 322 9.15 -17.34 11.92
N ALA A 323 9.61 -18.58 11.89
CA ALA A 323 10.92 -18.96 12.42
C ALA A 323 12.07 -18.41 11.58
N VAL A 324 13.24 -18.23 12.19
CA VAL A 324 14.48 -17.83 11.49
C VAL A 324 15.46 -19.02 11.45
N PRO A 325 15.93 -19.42 10.26
CA PRO A 325 15.73 -18.78 8.98
C PRO A 325 14.39 -19.18 8.35
N PHE A 326 13.78 -18.26 7.61
CA PHE A 326 12.50 -18.47 6.96
C PHE A 326 12.74 -18.91 5.51
N LEU A 327 12.60 -20.21 5.23
CA LEU A 327 13.01 -20.80 3.94
C LEU A 327 11.88 -20.92 2.91
N ALA A 328 10.69 -20.40 3.22
CA ALA A 328 9.56 -20.46 2.30
C ALA A 328 9.79 -19.56 1.06
N ALA A 329 9.09 -19.88 -0.03
CA ALA A 329 9.12 -19.10 -1.27
C ALA A 329 8.82 -17.60 -1.05
N ALA A 330 7.96 -17.28 -0.08
CA ALA A 330 7.66 -15.89 0.30
C ALA A 330 8.91 -15.09 0.71
N HIS A 331 9.93 -15.75 1.27
CA HIS A 331 11.22 -15.14 1.58
C HIS A 331 12.21 -15.27 0.42
N THR A 332 12.41 -16.51 -0.08
CA THR A 332 13.48 -16.81 -1.06
C THR A 332 13.22 -16.26 -2.46
N GLN A 333 11.99 -15.84 -2.76
CA GLN A 333 11.59 -15.23 -4.03
C GLN A 333 11.01 -13.82 -3.83
N ALA A 334 11.31 -13.17 -2.70
CA ALA A 334 10.86 -11.82 -2.44
C ALA A 334 11.42 -10.84 -3.49
N THR A 335 10.53 -10.03 -4.05
CA THR A 335 10.86 -8.89 -4.90
C THR A 335 10.81 -7.60 -4.08
N GLN A 336 11.32 -6.50 -4.63
CA GLN A 336 11.20 -5.19 -3.97
C GLN A 336 9.74 -4.84 -3.66
N THR A 337 8.82 -5.12 -4.60
CA THR A 337 7.39 -4.83 -4.43
C THR A 337 6.77 -5.67 -3.32
N THR A 338 7.00 -6.98 -3.32
CA THR A 338 6.45 -7.87 -2.28
C THR A 338 7.07 -7.57 -0.91
N PHE A 339 8.36 -7.25 -0.86
CA PHE A 339 9.02 -6.85 0.40
C PHE A 339 8.41 -5.58 0.97
N THR A 340 8.23 -4.53 0.15
CA THR A 340 7.62 -3.27 0.58
C THR A 340 6.21 -3.48 1.13
N ASN A 341 5.41 -4.33 0.48
CA ASN A 341 4.02 -4.55 0.88
C ASN A 341 3.86 -5.46 2.11
N ASP A 342 4.68 -6.51 2.22
CA ASP A 342 4.41 -7.62 3.14
C ASP A 342 5.43 -7.71 4.29
N CYS A 343 6.65 -7.19 4.11
CA CYS A 343 7.77 -7.43 5.03
C CYS A 343 8.34 -6.16 5.68
N SER A 344 8.21 -5.00 5.03
CA SER A 344 8.86 -3.73 5.43
C SER A 344 8.45 -3.21 6.81
N ASN A 345 7.30 -3.66 7.33
CA ASN A 345 6.84 -3.33 8.67
C ASN A 345 7.73 -3.94 9.77
N CYS A 346 8.39 -5.06 9.48
CA CYS A 346 9.21 -5.78 10.46
C CYS A 346 10.68 -5.91 10.04
N HIS A 347 11.01 -5.79 8.74
CA HIS A 347 12.36 -5.96 8.21
C HIS A 347 12.85 -4.72 7.46
N THR A 348 14.18 -4.53 7.38
CA THR A 348 14.82 -3.60 6.43
C THR A 348 15.89 -4.28 5.59
N ASP A 349 16.18 -3.70 4.42
CA ASP A 349 17.10 -4.22 3.42
C ASP A 349 18.58 -3.83 3.63
N THR A 350 18.88 -2.91 4.56
CA THR A 350 20.19 -2.22 4.57
C THR A 350 21.00 -2.33 5.85
N ALA A 351 20.45 -2.51 7.05
CA ALA A 351 21.28 -2.70 8.25
C ALA A 351 20.54 -3.23 9.49
N THR A 352 19.40 -2.66 9.83
CA THR A 352 18.73 -2.90 11.12
C THR A 352 17.23 -2.91 10.91
N SER A 353 16.59 -4.01 11.28
CA SER A 353 15.14 -4.13 11.19
C SER A 353 14.45 -3.06 12.03
N PRO A 354 13.26 -2.57 11.63
CA PRO A 354 12.49 -1.62 12.43
C PRO A 354 12.06 -2.22 13.77
N ASP A 355 11.90 -3.54 13.80
CA ASP A 355 11.54 -4.32 14.97
C ASP A 355 12.79 -5.01 15.56
N ALA A 356 12.88 -5.10 16.89
CA ALA A 356 14.09 -5.57 17.58
C ALA A 356 14.30 -7.10 17.50
N SER A 357 13.23 -7.83 17.18
CA SER A 357 13.22 -9.30 17.13
C SER A 357 13.78 -9.90 15.82
N PRO A 358 13.41 -9.42 14.62
CA PRO A 358 13.93 -9.96 13.36
C PRO A 358 15.34 -9.44 12.98
N PRO A 359 16.24 -10.30 12.46
CA PRO A 359 17.53 -9.85 11.96
C PRO A 359 17.39 -8.99 10.70
N GLY A 360 18.28 -8.00 10.54
CA GLY A 360 18.40 -7.26 9.29
C GLY A 360 18.93 -8.15 8.15
N CYS A 361 18.61 -7.82 6.89
CA CYS A 361 18.98 -8.65 5.73
C CYS A 361 20.48 -8.98 5.67
N ARG A 362 21.35 -8.02 6.03
CA ARG A 362 22.81 -8.20 5.99
C ARG A 362 23.37 -9.23 6.97
N VAL A 363 22.59 -9.66 7.96
CA VAL A 363 22.97 -10.77 8.86
C VAL A 363 23.13 -12.07 8.07
N CYS A 364 22.28 -12.30 7.07
CA CYS A 364 22.34 -13.47 6.20
C CYS A 364 22.95 -13.15 4.83
N HIS A 365 22.70 -11.95 4.30
CA HIS A 365 23.15 -11.50 2.97
C HIS A 365 24.37 -10.58 3.07
N ALA A 366 25.52 -11.18 3.37
CA ALA A 366 26.75 -10.47 3.69
C ALA A 366 27.29 -9.59 2.54
N ALA A 367 27.05 -9.98 1.28
CA ALA A 367 27.56 -9.24 0.12
C ALA A 367 26.69 -8.00 -0.21
N GLY A 368 25.44 -7.95 0.25
CA GLY A 368 24.52 -6.85 -0.02
C GLY A 368 23.05 -7.26 -0.01
N SER A 369 22.16 -6.37 -0.45
CA SER A 369 20.73 -6.65 -0.47
C SER A 369 20.42 -7.84 -1.40
N PRO A 370 19.64 -8.84 -0.96
CA PRO A 370 19.19 -9.94 -1.82
C PRO A 370 18.26 -9.49 -2.95
N LEU A 371 17.72 -8.27 -2.86
CA LEU A 371 16.87 -7.68 -3.90
C LEU A 371 17.70 -7.20 -5.11
N THR A 372 18.99 -6.95 -4.91
CA THR A 372 19.93 -6.51 -5.96
C THR A 372 20.94 -7.58 -6.33
N LEU A 373 21.40 -8.35 -5.35
CA LEU A 373 22.34 -9.46 -5.52
C LEU A 373 21.55 -10.76 -5.46
N THR A 374 21.09 -11.26 -6.60
CA THR A 374 20.21 -12.42 -6.63
C THR A 374 20.97 -13.75 -6.54
N ALA A 375 20.24 -14.81 -6.20
CA ALA A 375 20.77 -16.16 -6.02
C ALA A 375 21.93 -16.19 -5.01
N CYS A 376 23.03 -16.85 -5.36
CA CYS A 376 24.18 -17.06 -4.47
C CYS A 376 24.94 -15.75 -4.16
N SER A 377 24.87 -14.76 -5.06
CA SER A 377 25.67 -13.53 -5.01
C SER A 377 25.38 -12.63 -3.81
N SER A 378 24.20 -12.78 -3.19
CA SER A 378 23.84 -12.05 -1.95
C SER A 378 24.70 -12.42 -0.75
N CYS A 379 25.25 -13.64 -0.75
CA CYS A 379 26.08 -14.14 0.33
C CYS A 379 27.53 -14.22 -0.15
N HIS A 380 27.78 -14.90 -1.28
CA HIS A 380 29.10 -15.32 -1.76
C HIS A 380 29.19 -15.29 -3.29
N ALA A 381 30.39 -15.35 -3.86
CA ALA A 381 30.55 -15.43 -5.31
C ALA A 381 29.85 -16.68 -5.87
N SER A 382 29.47 -16.63 -7.14
CA SER A 382 28.80 -17.73 -7.84
C SER A 382 29.60 -18.11 -9.10
N PRO A 383 30.36 -19.23 -9.09
CA PRO A 383 30.61 -20.12 -7.96
C PRO A 383 31.43 -19.45 -6.85
N PRO A 384 31.47 -20.02 -5.62
CA PRO A 384 32.33 -19.50 -4.56
C PRO A 384 33.77 -19.48 -5.07
N GLY A 385 34.35 -18.28 -5.11
CA GLY A 385 35.62 -18.03 -5.78
C GLY A 385 36.29 -16.80 -5.23
N GLY A 386 37.62 -16.87 -5.14
CA GLY A 386 38.47 -15.81 -4.61
C GLY A 386 39.89 -15.96 -5.13
N GLY A 387 40.76 -15.00 -4.84
CA GLY A 387 42.18 -15.10 -5.15
C GLY A 387 42.91 -16.10 -4.25
N THR A 388 44.20 -16.33 -4.51
CA THR A 388 45.08 -17.10 -3.63
C THR A 388 45.00 -16.56 -2.20
N GLY A 389 44.71 -17.43 -1.22
CA GLY A 389 44.54 -17.04 0.20
C GLY A 389 43.14 -16.56 0.59
N ALA A 390 42.15 -16.62 -0.30
CA ALA A 390 40.77 -16.30 0.04
C ALA A 390 40.19 -17.27 1.09
N ALA A 391 39.50 -16.71 2.08
CA ALA A 391 38.93 -17.45 3.19
C ALA A 391 37.51 -17.95 2.88
N TYR A 392 37.01 -18.84 3.75
CA TYR A 392 35.63 -19.32 3.68
C TYR A 392 34.64 -18.14 3.60
N PRO A 393 33.63 -18.23 2.74
CA PRO A 393 33.33 -19.33 1.81
C PRO A 393 33.76 -19.09 0.35
N ASN A 394 34.36 -17.94 0.04
CA ASN A 394 34.87 -17.62 -1.30
C ASN A 394 36.27 -18.22 -1.54
N ILE A 395 36.45 -19.50 -1.26
CA ILE A 395 37.74 -20.18 -1.38
C ILE A 395 38.03 -20.44 -2.86
N ALA A 396 39.25 -20.11 -3.29
CA ALA A 396 39.78 -20.44 -4.61
C ALA A 396 39.99 -21.96 -4.76
N GLY A 397 39.64 -22.54 -5.90
CA GLY A 397 39.90 -23.94 -6.21
C GLY A 397 39.34 -24.37 -7.57
N ALA A 398 39.17 -25.68 -7.77
CA ALA A 398 38.76 -26.25 -9.06
C ALA A 398 37.25 -26.17 -9.39
N HIS A 399 36.47 -25.29 -8.74
CA HIS A 399 35.01 -25.18 -9.00
C HIS A 399 34.70 -24.93 -10.48
N ALA A 400 35.40 -23.98 -11.13
CA ALA A 400 35.17 -23.65 -12.53
C ALA A 400 35.42 -24.85 -13.46
N ALA A 401 36.47 -25.64 -13.19
CA ALA A 401 36.79 -26.83 -13.97
C ALA A 401 35.70 -27.91 -13.85
N HIS A 402 35.20 -28.15 -12.64
CA HIS A 402 34.15 -29.15 -12.41
C HIS A 402 32.78 -28.71 -12.95
N LEU A 403 32.42 -27.44 -12.78
CA LEU A 403 31.16 -26.92 -13.33
C LEU A 403 31.17 -26.88 -14.87
N ALA A 404 32.34 -26.80 -15.50
CA ALA A 404 32.47 -26.92 -16.96
C ALA A 404 32.04 -28.32 -17.47
N LEU A 405 32.12 -29.38 -16.65
CA LEU A 405 31.65 -30.72 -17.01
C LEU A 405 30.13 -30.76 -17.27
N ASN A 406 29.36 -29.88 -16.61
CA ASN A 406 27.94 -29.70 -16.90
C ASN A 406 27.68 -29.20 -18.32
N GLY A 407 28.52 -28.26 -18.79
CA GLY A 407 28.48 -27.82 -20.19
C GLY A 407 28.90 -28.91 -21.18
N ALA A 408 29.68 -29.89 -20.73
CA ALA A 408 30.11 -31.03 -21.52
C ALA A 408 29.10 -32.20 -21.52
N GLY A 409 28.00 -32.12 -20.77
CA GLY A 409 26.94 -33.14 -20.72
C GLY A 409 26.86 -33.94 -19.42
N THR A 410 27.91 -33.96 -18.60
CA THR A 410 27.88 -34.63 -17.29
C THR A 410 27.20 -33.72 -16.25
N PRO A 411 26.09 -34.11 -15.61
CA PRO A 411 25.33 -33.24 -14.71
C PRO A 411 26.07 -32.95 -13.39
N VAL A 412 26.96 -31.97 -13.41
CA VAL A 412 27.70 -31.48 -12.24
C VAL A 412 27.11 -30.17 -11.74
N THR A 413 26.68 -30.15 -10.48
CA THR A 413 26.19 -28.95 -9.79
C THR A 413 26.88 -28.82 -8.43
N CYS A 414 26.62 -27.74 -7.69
CA CYS A 414 27.13 -27.61 -6.33
C CYS A 414 26.72 -28.79 -5.44
N ALA A 415 25.48 -29.29 -5.60
CA ALA A 415 24.95 -30.41 -4.81
C ALA A 415 25.66 -31.74 -5.11
N THR A 416 26.36 -31.85 -6.24
CA THR A 416 27.17 -33.03 -6.57
C THR A 416 28.28 -33.25 -5.54
N CYS A 417 28.90 -32.18 -5.05
CA CYS A 417 29.99 -32.23 -4.06
C CYS A 417 29.57 -31.72 -2.66
N HIS A 418 28.46 -30.99 -2.57
CA HIS A 418 27.92 -30.44 -1.34
C HIS A 418 26.50 -30.98 -1.10
N ASN A 419 26.36 -32.32 -1.12
CA ASN A 419 25.09 -33.01 -0.98
C ASN A 419 24.39 -32.60 0.33
N GLY A 420 23.10 -32.28 0.25
CA GLY A 420 22.31 -31.73 1.36
C GLY A 420 22.58 -30.24 1.68
N LEU A 421 23.57 -29.62 1.05
CA LEU A 421 23.93 -28.20 1.20
C LEU A 421 23.62 -27.39 -0.06
N GLY A 422 22.62 -27.82 -0.84
CA GLY A 422 22.10 -27.04 -1.97
C GLY A 422 21.40 -25.75 -1.51
N THR A 423 21.33 -24.75 -2.38
CA THR A 423 20.56 -23.52 -2.16
C THR A 423 19.13 -23.86 -1.77
N GLY A 424 18.62 -23.24 -0.69
CA GLY A 424 17.28 -23.52 -0.17
C GLY A 424 17.24 -24.51 1.00
N SER A 425 18.33 -25.23 1.31
CA SER A 425 18.38 -26.10 2.49
C SER A 425 18.76 -25.35 3.76
N GLN A 426 18.14 -25.69 4.90
CA GLN A 426 18.50 -25.17 6.21
C GLN A 426 20.00 -25.32 6.50
N ALA A 427 20.55 -26.48 6.15
CA ALA A 427 21.95 -26.80 6.36
C ALA A 427 22.90 -25.89 5.56
N HIS A 428 22.52 -25.44 4.36
CA HIS A 428 23.26 -24.43 3.60
C HIS A 428 23.28 -23.09 4.33
N TYR A 429 22.12 -22.59 4.78
CA TYR A 429 22.02 -21.30 5.47
C TYR A 429 22.67 -21.29 6.86
N ASP A 430 22.66 -22.42 7.57
CA ASP A 430 23.33 -22.55 8.87
C ASP A 430 24.85 -22.45 8.76
N ARG A 431 25.39 -22.89 7.62
CA ARG A 431 26.82 -22.86 7.32
C ARG A 431 27.22 -21.58 6.59
N ALA A 432 26.29 -20.95 5.87
CA ALA A 432 26.49 -19.63 5.28
C ALA A 432 26.83 -18.56 6.36
N ASN A 433 27.39 -17.44 5.93
CA ASN A 433 27.98 -16.46 6.85
C ASN A 433 26.98 -15.90 7.90
N ALA A 434 27.50 -15.72 9.13
CA ALA A 434 27.02 -14.80 10.17
C ALA A 434 25.71 -15.08 10.94
N ARG A 435 25.21 -16.34 10.99
CA ARG A 435 24.20 -16.70 12.01
C ARG A 435 24.80 -16.83 13.42
N THR A 436 24.28 -16.07 14.38
CA THR A 436 24.60 -16.22 15.81
C THR A 436 24.33 -17.64 16.28
N GLY A 437 25.32 -18.28 16.90
CA GLY A 437 25.22 -19.66 17.40
C GLY A 437 25.66 -20.75 16.40
N SER A 438 25.71 -20.47 15.10
CA SER A 438 26.09 -21.46 14.07
C SER A 438 27.55 -21.36 13.61
N ASN A 439 28.35 -20.50 14.25
CA ASN A 439 29.74 -20.25 13.87
C ASN A 439 30.62 -21.50 13.83
N ALA A 440 30.36 -22.45 14.74
CA ALA A 440 31.10 -23.70 14.79
C ALA A 440 30.83 -24.64 13.59
N LEU A 441 29.73 -24.43 12.87
CA LEU A 441 29.41 -25.20 11.65
C LEU A 441 30.19 -24.67 10.43
N ARG A 442 30.87 -23.53 10.55
CA ARG A 442 31.67 -22.94 9.47
C ARG A 442 33.09 -23.47 9.54
N VAL A 443 33.32 -24.59 8.89
CA VAL A 443 34.64 -25.23 8.79
C VAL A 443 35.25 -24.98 7.42
N PRO A 444 36.45 -24.39 7.33
CA PRO A 444 37.27 -24.43 6.13
C PRO A 444 38.12 -25.72 6.12
N PRO A 445 38.27 -26.41 4.98
CA PRO A 445 37.49 -26.28 3.74
C PRO A 445 36.00 -26.63 3.95
N GLY A 446 35.12 -26.01 3.16
CA GLY A 446 33.67 -26.24 3.28
C GLY A 446 33.28 -27.71 3.22
N ASP A 447 32.20 -28.09 3.89
CA ASP A 447 31.70 -29.47 3.97
C ASP A 447 31.52 -30.09 2.59
N VAL A 448 32.39 -31.04 2.24
CA VAL A 448 32.28 -31.82 1.00
C VAL A 448 31.61 -33.15 1.32
N ALA A 449 30.45 -33.37 0.70
CA ALA A 449 29.68 -34.60 0.74
C ALA A 449 29.26 -34.93 -0.69
N PHE A 450 29.87 -35.95 -1.28
CA PHE A 450 29.58 -36.35 -2.65
C PHE A 450 28.28 -37.16 -2.74
N VAL A 451 27.62 -37.10 -3.90
CA VAL A 451 26.49 -37.98 -4.22
C VAL A 451 27.00 -39.32 -4.76
N ALA A 452 26.30 -40.40 -4.42
CA ALA A 452 26.68 -41.77 -4.77
C ALA A 452 26.75 -42.05 -6.29
N THR A 453 26.12 -41.19 -7.10
CA THR A 453 26.14 -41.27 -8.57
C THR A 453 27.55 -41.17 -9.16
N TYR A 454 28.50 -40.58 -8.42
CA TYR A 454 29.88 -40.43 -8.85
C TYR A 454 30.83 -41.35 -8.09
N ASP A 455 30.33 -42.41 -7.46
CA ASP A 455 31.17 -43.41 -6.80
C ASP A 455 32.05 -44.14 -7.83
N ASP A 456 33.24 -44.57 -7.41
CA ASP A 456 34.04 -45.49 -8.20
C ASP A 456 33.54 -46.95 -8.08
N GLU A 457 34.08 -47.84 -8.91
CA GLU A 457 33.66 -49.25 -8.97
C GLU A 457 34.14 -50.05 -7.74
N ALA A 458 35.14 -49.56 -7.02
CA ALA A 458 35.74 -50.24 -5.87
C ALA A 458 34.88 -50.17 -4.58
N ALA A 459 33.64 -49.63 -4.68
CA ALA A 459 32.65 -49.54 -3.60
C ALA A 459 33.11 -48.75 -2.35
N GLY A 460 34.14 -47.90 -2.50
CA GLY A 460 34.55 -46.96 -1.45
C GLY A 460 33.67 -45.72 -1.52
N ALA A 461 32.98 -45.40 -0.42
CA ALA A 461 32.22 -44.16 -0.36
C ALA A 461 33.15 -42.97 -0.65
N PRO A 462 32.74 -42.04 -1.52
CA PRO A 462 33.56 -40.92 -1.94
C PRO A 462 33.90 -40.05 -0.73
N ALA A 463 35.18 -39.74 -0.58
CA ALA A 463 35.71 -39.06 0.58
C ALA A 463 36.56 -37.86 0.18
N PHE A 464 36.42 -36.78 0.92
CA PHE A 464 37.29 -35.62 0.82
C PHE A 464 38.18 -35.53 2.07
N THR A 465 39.48 -35.39 1.85
CA THR A 465 40.47 -35.24 2.92
C THR A 465 40.90 -33.78 3.02
N ALA A 466 40.45 -33.12 4.09
CA ALA A 466 40.68 -31.68 4.29
C ALA A 466 42.15 -31.29 4.48
N SER A 467 42.98 -32.16 5.09
CA SER A 467 44.40 -31.86 5.34
C SER A 467 45.24 -31.82 4.05
N THR A 468 44.85 -32.61 3.05
CA THR A 468 45.56 -32.73 1.76
C THR A 468 44.79 -32.08 0.60
N PHE A 469 43.56 -31.63 0.85
CA PHE A 469 42.60 -31.14 -0.15
C PHE A 469 42.44 -32.13 -1.31
N SER A 470 42.21 -33.41 -1.00
CA SER A 470 42.13 -34.46 -2.01
C SER A 470 40.84 -35.25 -1.93
N CYS A 471 40.38 -35.75 -3.08
CA CYS A 471 39.23 -36.66 -3.18
C CYS A 471 39.70 -38.11 -3.38
N ALA A 472 38.92 -39.06 -2.86
CA ALA A 472 39.07 -40.51 -3.04
C ALA A 472 37.68 -41.14 -3.26
N GLY A 473 37.60 -42.34 -3.84
CA GLY A 473 36.34 -43.06 -4.07
C GLY A 473 35.37 -42.42 -5.08
N VAL A 474 35.83 -41.44 -5.87
CA VAL A 474 35.06 -40.74 -6.91
C VAL A 474 35.47 -41.16 -8.32
N SER A 475 34.52 -41.19 -9.26
CA SER A 475 34.77 -41.36 -10.69
C SER A 475 35.83 -40.36 -11.19
N CYS A 476 36.73 -40.83 -12.08
CA CYS A 476 37.88 -40.10 -12.65
C CYS A 476 39.11 -39.89 -11.72
N HIS A 477 38.94 -39.42 -10.48
CA HIS A 477 40.09 -39.05 -9.61
C HIS A 477 40.22 -39.86 -8.30
N GLY A 478 39.25 -40.73 -7.99
CA GLY A 478 39.06 -41.38 -6.69
C GLY A 478 39.99 -42.52 -6.30
N GLY A 479 40.85 -43.00 -7.20
CA GLY A 479 41.73 -44.13 -6.89
C GLY A 479 43.11 -44.10 -7.55
N LEU A 480 43.40 -43.11 -8.39
CA LEU A 480 44.55 -43.17 -9.32
C LEU A 480 45.31 -41.86 -9.53
N ALA A 481 44.78 -40.73 -9.06
CA ALA A 481 45.31 -39.41 -9.35
C ALA A 481 46.81 -39.30 -9.00
N ARG A 482 47.60 -38.78 -9.95
CA ARG A 482 49.06 -38.61 -9.90
C ARG A 482 49.44 -37.14 -9.97
N SER A 483 49.73 -36.52 -8.84
CA SER A 483 50.41 -35.22 -8.85
C SER A 483 51.83 -35.38 -9.44
N GLY A 484 52.14 -34.64 -10.51
CA GLY A 484 53.52 -34.52 -11.01
C GLY A 484 54.16 -35.83 -11.52
N GLY A 485 53.35 -36.80 -11.95
CA GLY A 485 53.84 -38.08 -12.49
C GLY A 485 54.16 -39.17 -11.44
N ASN A 486 54.02 -38.89 -10.14
CA ASN A 486 54.25 -39.90 -9.09
C ASN A 486 53.00 -40.80 -8.88
N PRO A 487 53.16 -42.14 -8.90
CA PRO A 487 52.08 -43.06 -8.56
C PRO A 487 51.57 -42.84 -7.12
N GLY A 488 50.24 -42.77 -6.95
CA GLY A 488 49.59 -42.84 -5.63
C GLY A 488 49.48 -41.53 -4.83
N THR A 489 49.77 -40.36 -5.42
CA THR A 489 49.58 -39.06 -4.74
C THR A 489 48.37 -38.31 -5.31
N PRO A 490 47.25 -38.20 -4.56
CA PRO A 490 46.04 -37.55 -5.02
C PRO A 490 46.26 -36.12 -5.53
N LEU A 491 45.48 -35.69 -6.53
CA LEU A 491 45.51 -34.30 -6.98
C LEU A 491 44.93 -33.39 -5.90
N ASN A 492 45.65 -32.30 -5.60
CA ASN A 492 45.16 -31.26 -4.72
C ASN A 492 44.04 -30.47 -5.44
N TRP A 493 42.88 -30.34 -4.81
CA TRP A 493 41.68 -29.67 -5.33
C TRP A 493 41.88 -28.17 -5.61
N GLN A 494 42.79 -27.52 -4.87
CA GLN A 494 43.02 -26.08 -5.01
C GLN A 494 44.14 -25.75 -5.98
N THR A 495 45.22 -26.53 -5.96
CA THR A 495 46.46 -26.19 -6.66
C THR A 495 46.89 -27.23 -7.69
N GLY A 496 46.22 -28.38 -7.74
CA GLY A 496 46.53 -29.46 -8.67
C GLY A 496 46.10 -29.13 -10.09
N THR A 497 46.86 -29.63 -11.06
CA THR A 497 46.57 -29.52 -12.49
C THR A 497 46.69 -30.89 -13.15
N LEU A 498 45.80 -31.18 -14.10
CA LEU A 498 45.85 -32.38 -14.94
C LEU A 498 45.78 -31.98 -16.41
N ASP A 499 46.72 -32.44 -17.22
CA ASP A 499 46.60 -32.40 -18.68
C ASP A 499 45.87 -33.66 -19.15
N VAL A 500 44.56 -33.51 -19.39
CA VAL A 500 43.67 -34.59 -19.83
C VAL A 500 44.08 -35.20 -21.18
N ASN A 501 44.82 -34.47 -22.02
CA ASN A 501 45.22 -34.93 -23.34
C ASN A 501 46.53 -35.74 -23.31
N ALA A 502 47.32 -35.63 -22.25
CA ALA A 502 48.61 -36.32 -22.13
C ALA A 502 48.62 -37.37 -21.01
N GLN A 503 47.82 -37.19 -19.96
CA GLN A 503 47.96 -37.93 -18.70
C GLN A 503 46.84 -38.96 -18.48
N CYS A 504 46.47 -39.73 -19.51
CA CYS A 504 45.33 -40.67 -19.50
C CYS A 504 45.36 -41.67 -18.33
N THR A 505 46.55 -42.15 -17.94
CA THR A 505 46.74 -43.11 -16.84
C THR A 505 46.55 -42.50 -15.44
N SER A 506 46.27 -41.20 -15.35
CA SER A 506 45.87 -40.55 -14.09
C SER A 506 44.41 -40.80 -13.74
N CYS A 507 43.61 -41.21 -14.74
CA CYS A 507 42.20 -41.51 -14.60
C CYS A 507 41.92 -42.98 -14.92
N HIS A 508 42.54 -43.53 -15.97
CA HIS A 508 42.31 -44.90 -16.41
C HIS A 508 43.33 -45.89 -15.80
N ALA A 509 42.85 -46.96 -15.17
CA ALA A 509 43.65 -48.11 -14.73
C ALA A 509 43.28 -49.40 -15.47
N SER A 510 44.14 -50.40 -15.35
CA SER A 510 43.77 -51.77 -15.70
C SER A 510 42.99 -52.41 -14.55
N GLY A 511 42.12 -53.36 -14.85
CA GLY A 511 41.38 -54.16 -13.88
C GLY A 511 39.89 -53.81 -13.82
N THR A 512 39.26 -54.08 -12.68
CA THR A 512 37.81 -53.91 -12.43
C THR A 512 37.55 -53.01 -11.23
N ALA A 513 38.53 -52.18 -10.87
CA ALA A 513 38.44 -51.29 -9.70
C ALA A 513 37.91 -49.89 -10.05
N GLN A 514 37.68 -49.62 -11.34
CA GLN A 514 37.19 -48.34 -11.85
C GLN A 514 36.38 -48.58 -13.14
N PHE A 515 35.24 -47.90 -13.28
CA PHE A 515 34.39 -47.97 -14.47
C PHE A 515 35.08 -47.52 -15.76
N ASN A 516 36.17 -46.76 -15.65
CA ASN A 516 36.94 -46.24 -16.77
C ASN A 516 38.16 -47.13 -17.09
N SER A 517 38.13 -48.41 -16.74
CA SER A 517 39.24 -49.32 -17.01
C SER A 517 39.53 -49.45 -18.50
N TYR A 518 40.81 -49.39 -18.89
CA TYR A 518 41.22 -49.69 -20.27
C TYR A 518 41.24 -51.20 -20.56
N ASN A 519 40.94 -52.04 -19.57
CA ASN A 519 40.82 -53.48 -19.73
C ASN A 519 39.43 -53.83 -20.31
N SER A 520 39.13 -53.34 -21.51
CA SER A 520 37.97 -53.82 -22.25
C SER A 520 38.23 -55.28 -22.62
N GLY A 521 37.27 -56.19 -22.37
CA GLY A 521 37.46 -57.65 -22.48
C GLY A 521 37.94 -58.22 -23.83
N ARG A 522 38.28 -57.36 -24.81
CA ARG A 522 38.89 -57.69 -26.11
C ARG A 522 40.35 -57.27 -26.25
N HIS A 523 40.86 -56.34 -25.43
CA HIS A 523 42.29 -55.98 -25.42
C HIS A 523 43.03 -56.82 -24.37
N THR A 524 43.30 -58.08 -24.70
CA THR A 524 43.90 -59.05 -23.77
C THR A 524 45.38 -58.79 -23.48
N ASN A 525 46.07 -57.99 -24.30
CA ASN A 525 47.48 -57.65 -24.12
C ASN A 525 47.67 -56.29 -23.43
N VAL A 526 47.18 -56.22 -22.20
CA VAL A 526 47.12 -55.03 -21.32
C VAL A 526 48.46 -54.29 -21.23
N GLY A 527 49.58 -55.02 -21.18
CA GLY A 527 50.92 -54.44 -21.09
C GLY A 527 51.36 -53.69 -22.35
N ALA A 528 50.95 -54.14 -23.53
CA ALA A 528 51.26 -53.48 -24.80
C ALA A 528 50.42 -52.21 -25.02
N HIS A 529 49.16 -52.21 -24.56
CA HIS A 529 48.26 -51.07 -24.77
C HIS A 529 48.75 -49.79 -24.05
N VAL A 530 49.22 -49.94 -22.81
CA VAL A 530 49.71 -48.79 -22.01
C VAL A 530 51.12 -48.38 -22.40
N SER A 531 52.02 -49.34 -22.68
CA SER A 531 53.43 -49.06 -22.97
C SER A 531 53.66 -48.28 -24.28
N ASN A 532 52.75 -48.41 -25.25
CA ASN A 532 52.77 -47.60 -26.48
C ASN A 532 52.20 -46.18 -26.30
N GLY A 533 51.57 -45.91 -25.14
CA GLY A 533 50.89 -44.64 -24.84
C GLY A 533 49.54 -44.50 -25.55
N CYS A 534 48.50 -44.09 -24.82
CA CYS A 534 47.12 -44.07 -25.33
C CYS A 534 46.97 -43.24 -26.63
N THR A 535 47.67 -42.11 -26.71
CA THR A 535 47.62 -41.18 -27.86
C THR A 535 48.36 -41.68 -29.11
N SER A 536 49.09 -42.79 -29.02
CA SER A 536 49.66 -43.43 -30.22
C SER A 536 48.57 -43.98 -31.13
N CYS A 537 47.49 -44.51 -30.53
CA CYS A 537 46.37 -45.15 -31.23
C CYS A 537 45.09 -44.31 -31.21
N HIS A 538 44.92 -43.47 -30.20
CA HIS A 538 43.72 -42.65 -30.00
C HIS A 538 43.98 -41.17 -30.29
N ASP A 539 42.99 -40.52 -30.89
CA ASP A 539 43.06 -39.09 -31.22
C ASP A 539 42.24 -38.27 -30.21
N THR A 540 42.92 -37.48 -29.38
CA THR A 540 42.26 -36.67 -28.34
C THR A 540 41.19 -35.73 -28.90
N ALA A 541 41.33 -35.24 -30.13
CA ALA A 541 40.31 -34.40 -30.77
C ALA A 541 39.06 -35.20 -31.13
N LEU A 542 39.22 -36.50 -31.47
CA LEU A 542 38.10 -37.40 -31.72
C LEU A 542 37.46 -37.93 -30.44
N LEU A 543 38.20 -37.99 -29.33
CA LEU A 543 37.66 -38.34 -28.01
C LEU A 543 36.85 -37.20 -27.39
N ALA A 544 37.29 -35.95 -27.58
CA ALA A 544 36.73 -34.77 -26.90
C ALA A 544 35.19 -34.65 -26.94
N PRO A 545 34.49 -34.96 -28.04
CA PRO A 545 33.03 -34.83 -28.09
C PRO A 545 32.27 -35.74 -27.11
N GLY A 546 32.80 -36.92 -26.81
CA GLY A 546 32.14 -37.90 -25.93
C GLY A 546 32.75 -38.01 -24.54
N HIS A 547 34.05 -37.67 -24.39
CA HIS A 547 34.87 -38.08 -23.23
C HIS A 547 34.28 -37.75 -21.86
N PHE A 548 33.58 -36.61 -21.74
CA PHE A 548 33.05 -36.11 -20.47
C PHE A 548 31.53 -35.94 -20.48
N THR A 549 30.82 -36.65 -21.35
CA THR A 549 29.39 -36.42 -21.56
C THR A 549 28.48 -37.14 -20.57
N ASN A 550 28.91 -38.20 -19.90
CA ASN A 550 28.08 -38.96 -18.95
C ASN A 550 28.90 -39.72 -17.88
N LEU A 551 29.81 -39.01 -17.18
CA LEU A 551 30.61 -39.55 -16.06
C LEU A 551 29.76 -40.03 -14.86
N ALA A 552 28.47 -39.70 -14.86
CA ALA A 552 27.48 -40.16 -13.88
C ALA A 552 27.03 -41.62 -14.11
N THR A 553 27.54 -42.29 -15.16
CA THR A 553 27.23 -43.68 -15.48
C THR A 553 28.50 -44.46 -15.82
N ALA A 554 28.40 -45.80 -15.78
CA ALA A 554 29.49 -46.69 -16.18
C ALA A 554 29.68 -46.81 -17.71
N ALA A 555 28.84 -46.16 -18.53
CA ALA A 555 28.85 -46.33 -19.99
C ALA A 555 29.60 -45.19 -20.69
N PHE A 556 30.59 -45.55 -21.51
CA PHE A 556 31.20 -44.61 -22.45
C PHE A 556 30.25 -44.33 -23.62
N GLU A 557 30.14 -43.07 -23.99
CA GLU A 557 29.04 -42.49 -24.76
C GLU A 557 29.35 -42.45 -26.27
N GLN A 558 30.60 -42.73 -26.64
CA GLN A 558 31.07 -42.77 -28.02
C GLN A 558 31.50 -44.18 -28.43
N LEU A 559 31.23 -44.55 -29.68
CA LEU A 559 31.70 -45.83 -30.22
C LEU A 559 33.24 -45.85 -30.24
N PRO A 560 33.91 -46.90 -29.72
CA PRO A 560 35.37 -46.97 -29.67
C PRO A 560 36.07 -46.77 -31.02
N ARG A 561 35.43 -47.16 -32.13
CA ARG A 561 35.97 -46.95 -33.49
C ARG A 561 36.12 -45.47 -33.86
N ASN A 562 35.34 -44.60 -33.25
CA ASN A 562 35.33 -43.18 -33.56
C ASN A 562 36.44 -42.44 -32.81
N THR A 563 37.13 -43.09 -31.87
CA THR A 563 38.17 -42.45 -31.03
C THR A 563 39.59 -42.79 -31.49
N VAL A 564 39.74 -43.76 -32.39
CA VAL A 564 41.03 -44.19 -32.94
C VAL A 564 41.48 -43.29 -34.08
N ARG A 565 42.80 -43.12 -34.20
CA ARG A 565 43.43 -42.36 -35.29
C ARG A 565 43.14 -43.02 -36.65
N THR A 566 42.96 -42.21 -37.67
CA THR A 566 42.81 -42.68 -39.06
C THR A 566 43.99 -43.54 -39.53
N ALA A 567 45.21 -43.25 -39.03
CA ALA A 567 46.41 -44.03 -39.28
C ALA A 567 46.35 -45.49 -38.76
N VAL A 568 45.45 -45.82 -37.83
CA VAL A 568 45.21 -47.21 -37.40
C VAL A 568 44.51 -48.01 -38.52
N GLN A 569 43.82 -47.33 -39.43
CA GLN A 569 43.02 -47.92 -40.51
C GLN A 569 41.97 -48.92 -40.01
N TYR A 570 41.34 -48.64 -38.87
CA TYR A 570 40.30 -49.49 -38.31
C TYR A 570 38.93 -49.20 -38.95
N ASN A 571 38.28 -50.21 -39.55
CA ASN A 571 36.95 -50.08 -40.16
C ASN A 571 35.83 -50.74 -39.35
N GLY A 572 36.15 -51.27 -38.16
CA GLY A 572 35.21 -51.98 -37.30
C GLY A 572 35.33 -53.50 -37.31
N THR A 573 36.03 -54.07 -38.31
CA THR A 573 36.30 -55.52 -38.40
C THR A 573 37.77 -55.83 -38.72
N THR A 574 38.50 -54.88 -39.31
CA THR A 574 39.92 -55.03 -39.67
C THR A 574 40.71 -53.80 -39.26
N CYS A 575 42.01 -53.96 -39.01
CA CYS A 575 42.95 -52.84 -38.81
C CYS A 575 44.28 -53.07 -39.56
N ASN A 576 44.94 -51.98 -39.97
CA ASN A 576 46.24 -52.03 -40.65
C ASN A 576 47.13 -50.82 -40.28
N PRO A 577 47.66 -50.78 -39.04
CA PRO A 577 48.44 -49.64 -38.56
C PRO A 577 49.73 -49.41 -39.37
N GLY A 578 50.36 -50.49 -39.85
CA GLY A 578 51.58 -50.42 -40.66
C GLY A 578 51.39 -49.66 -41.97
N ALA A 579 50.26 -49.85 -42.67
CA ALA A 579 49.96 -49.08 -43.88
C ALA A 579 49.62 -47.61 -43.59
N GLY A 580 49.24 -47.27 -42.35
CA GLY A 580 49.03 -45.89 -41.91
C GLY A 580 50.27 -45.24 -41.31
N GLY A 581 51.42 -45.93 -41.32
CA GLY A 581 52.69 -45.38 -40.85
C GLY A 581 52.85 -45.32 -39.34
N ILE A 582 52.08 -46.10 -38.58
CA ILE A 582 52.18 -46.18 -37.11
C ILE A 582 52.47 -47.62 -36.66
N THR A 583 53.24 -47.75 -35.59
CA THR A 583 53.62 -49.03 -34.97
C THR A 583 53.20 -49.04 -33.50
N GLY A 584 52.86 -50.22 -32.95
CA GLY A 584 52.59 -50.39 -31.52
C GLY A 584 51.10 -50.53 -31.13
N CYS A 585 50.16 -50.20 -32.01
CA CYS A 585 48.73 -50.39 -31.72
C CYS A 585 48.29 -51.85 -31.86
N HIS A 586 48.39 -52.39 -33.08
CA HIS A 586 48.05 -53.77 -33.45
C HIS A 586 48.90 -54.20 -34.66
N GLY A 587 48.94 -55.50 -34.96
CA GLY A 587 49.34 -56.01 -36.27
C GLY A 587 48.26 -55.80 -37.33
N GLN A 588 48.45 -56.35 -38.54
CA GLN A 588 47.31 -56.55 -39.45
C GLN A 588 46.42 -57.66 -38.90
N GLU A 589 45.20 -57.32 -38.50
CA GLU A 589 44.26 -58.25 -37.87
C GLU A 589 42.85 -58.09 -38.44
N THR A 590 42.12 -59.22 -38.52
CA THR A 590 40.72 -59.35 -38.92
C THR A 590 39.97 -60.05 -37.80
N TRP A 591 38.87 -59.45 -37.33
CA TRP A 591 38.08 -59.87 -36.17
C TRP A 591 36.71 -60.40 -36.53
#